data_AF-A0A259LPS0-F1
#
_entry.id   AF-A0A259LPS0-F1
#
_cell.length_a   1.000
_cell.length_b   1.000
_cell.length_c   1.000
_cell.angle_alpha   90.00
_cell.angle_beta   90.00
_cell.angle_gamma   90.00
#
_symmetry.space_group_name_H-M   'P 1'
#
loop_
_entity.id
_entity.type
_entity.pdbx_description
1 polymer ?
#
loop_
_entity_poly.entity_id
_entity_poly.type
_entity_poly.pdbx_seq_one_letter_code
_entity_poly.pdbx_strand_id
1 'polypeptide(L)' 'MTLLSLPPARGKLIPGAELAPYTWFRVGGPADALFLPADEEDLAAFLKALDPAIPVTVLGVGSNL' A
#
# COMPACT_ATOMS: atom_id res chain seq x y z
N MET A 1 11.62 -12.66 4.15
CA MET A 1 10.80 -11.91 3.17
C MET A 1 9.98 -12.93 2.39
N THR A 2 8.72 -13.07 2.75
CA THR A 2 7.76 -13.84 1.95
C THR A 2 7.50 -13.03 0.68
N LEU A 3 7.60 -13.64 -0.51
CA LEU A 3 7.25 -12.95 -1.74
C LEU A 3 5.73 -12.76 -1.76
N LEU A 4 5.25 -11.53 -1.58
CA LEU A 4 3.85 -11.20 -1.76
C LEU A 4 3.51 -11.32 -3.24
N SER A 5 2.54 -12.18 -3.56
CA SER A 5 1.96 -12.24 -4.91
C SER A 5 0.88 -11.16 -5.03
N LEU A 6 1.29 -9.95 -5.41
CA LEU A 6 0.39 -8.82 -5.57
C LEU A 6 -0.22 -8.77 -6.99
N PRO A 7 -1.50 -8.38 -7.13
CA PRO A 7 -2.09 -8.12 -8.45
C PRO A 7 -1.34 -7.02 -9.22
N PRO A 8 -1.43 -7.00 -10.56
CA PRO A 8 -0.99 -5.84 -11.32
C PRO A 8 -1.83 -4.61 -10.96
N ALA A 9 -1.20 -3.44 -10.96
CA ALA A 9 -1.87 -2.15 -10.78
C ALA A 9 -1.38 -1.14 -11.83
N ARG A 10 -2.22 -0.16 -12.16
CA ARG A 10 -1.79 0.98 -12.99
C ARG A 10 -1.01 2.00 -12.17
N GLY A 11 -1.41 2.18 -10.91
CA GLY A 11 -0.71 2.97 -9.91
C GLY A 11 0.62 2.35 -9.49
N LYS A 12 1.22 2.91 -8.44
CA LYS A 12 2.54 2.48 -7.99
C LYS A 12 2.42 1.42 -6.91
N LEU A 13 3.08 0.29 -7.11
CA LEU A 13 3.34 -0.70 -6.08
C LEU A 13 4.81 -0.62 -5.68
N ILE A 14 5.07 -0.33 -4.42
CA ILE A 14 6.41 -0.09 -3.87
C ILE A 14 6.67 -1.12 -2.77
N PRO A 15 7.37 -2.23 -3.07
CA PRO A 15 7.77 -3.20 -2.05
C PRO A 15 8.77 -2.59 -1.06
N GLY A 16 8.66 -2.93 0.23
CA GLY A 16 9.62 -2.44 1.24
C GLY A 16 9.61 -0.92 1.43
N ALA A 17 8.49 -0.26 1.16
CA ALA A 17 8.40 1.20 1.23
C ALA A 17 8.55 1.70 2.66
N GLU A 18 9.57 2.52 2.92
CA GLU A 18 9.69 3.26 4.18
C GLU A 18 8.46 4.17 4.37
N LEU A 19 7.80 4.10 5.53
CA LEU A 19 6.59 4.87 5.80
C LEU A 19 6.87 6.29 6.31
N ALA A 20 8.09 6.58 6.77
CA ALA A 20 8.48 7.91 7.22
C ALA A 20 8.12 9.06 6.24
N PRO A 21 8.28 8.95 4.91
CA PRO A 21 7.85 10.00 3.98
C PRO A 21 6.33 10.21 3.88
N TYR A 22 5.54 9.26 4.38
CA TYR A 22 4.07 9.21 4.25
C TYR A 22 3.33 9.49 5.57
N THR A 23 4.05 9.76 6.66
CA THR A 23 3.46 10.07 7.98
C THR A 23 3.85 11.46 8.45
N TRP A 24 2.97 12.11 9.22
CA TRP A 24 3.21 13.45 9.76
C TRP A 24 4.42 13.49 10.69
N PHE A 25 4.57 12.49 11.56
CA PHE A 25 5.69 12.38 12.49
C PHE A 25 7.02 12.04 11.79
N ARG A 26 7.00 11.72 10.50
CA ARG A 26 8.17 11.33 9.71
C ARG A 26 8.90 10.12 10.29
N VAL A 27 8.12 9.16 10.78
CA VAL A 27 8.59 7.87 11.32
C VAL A 27 7.77 6.73 10.72
N GLY A 28 8.23 5.50 10.93
CA GLY A 28 7.60 4.29 10.41
C GLY A 28 8.57 3.54 9.52
N GLY A 29 8.77 2.26 9.83
CA GLY A 29 9.66 1.37 9.10
C GLY A 29 9.08 0.92 7.75
N PRO A 30 9.71 -0.07 7.12
CA PRO A 30 9.27 -0.56 5.81
C PRO A 30 7.94 -1.31 5.92
N ALA A 31 6.98 -0.93 5.08
CA ALA A 31 5.81 -1.75 4.79
C ALA A 31 6.20 -2.90 3.85
N ASP A 32 5.50 -4.04 3.94
CA ASP A 32 5.74 -5.14 2.98
C ASP A 32 5.52 -4.66 1.53
N ALA A 33 4.46 -3.88 1.31
CA ALA A 33 4.24 -3.10 0.10
C ALA A 33 3.36 -1.86 0.37
N LEU A 34 3.64 -0.77 -0.34
CA LEU A 34 2.78 0.41 -0.42
C LEU A 34 2.14 0.49 -1.80
N PHE A 35 0.82 0.58 -1.84
CA PHE A 35 0.06 0.83 -3.05
C PHE A 35 -0.42 2.27 -3.10
N LEU A 36 -0.05 2.99 -4.15
CA LEU A 36 -0.56 4.32 -4.48
C LEU A 36 -1.41 4.19 -5.76
N PRO A 37 -2.75 4.04 -5.64
CA PRO A 37 -3.61 3.84 -6.80
C PRO A 37 -3.58 5.05 -7.73
N ALA A 38 -3.76 4.80 -9.03
CA ALA A 38 -3.86 5.88 -10.02
C ALA A 38 -5.18 6.67 -9.87
N ASP A 39 -6.26 5.99 -9.50
CA ASP A 39 -7.63 6.49 -9.35
C ASP A 39 -8.49 5.45 -8.58
N GLU A 40 -9.79 5.72 -8.45
CA GLU A 40 -10.75 4.85 -7.74
C GLU A 40 -10.90 3.48 -8.42
N GLU A 41 -10.98 3.45 -9.75
CA GLU A 41 -11.11 2.22 -10.51
C GLU A 41 -9.88 1.31 -10.36
N ASP A 42 -8.68 1.88 -10.30
CA ASP A 42 -7.44 1.16 -10.03
C ASP A 42 -7.46 0.54 -8.62
N LEU A 43 -7.89 1.31 -7.62
CA LEU A 43 -8.04 0.82 -6.25
C LEU A 43 -9.03 -0.34 -6.16
N ALA A 44 -10.22 -0.17 -6.75
CA ALA A 44 -11.27 -1.17 -6.73
C ALA A 44 -10.84 -2.46 -7.46
N ALA A 45 -10.21 -2.34 -8.63
CA ALA A 45 -9.71 -3.48 -9.38
C ALA A 45 -8.61 -4.23 -8.61
N PHE A 46 -7.66 -3.51 -8.01
CA PHE A 46 -6.59 -4.10 -7.22
C PHE A 46 -7.14 -4.85 -6.00
N LEU A 47 -7.99 -4.23 -5.19
CA LEU A 47 -8.56 -4.85 -3.99
C LEU A 47 -9.45 -6.05 -4.31
N LYS A 48 -10.17 -6.02 -5.44
CA LYS A 48 -10.98 -7.15 -5.90
C LYS A 48 -10.13 -8.37 -6.30
N ALA A 49 -8.93 -8.13 -6.83
CA ALA A 49 -8.01 -9.18 -7.26
C ALA A 49 -7.04 -9.64 -6.15
N LEU A 50 -6.93 -8.87 -5.06
CA LEU A 50 -6.05 -9.17 -3.95
C LEU A 50 -6.53 -10.42 -3.19
N ASP A 51 -5.59 -11.28 -2.80
CA ASP A 51 -5.88 -12.40 -1.90
C ASP A 51 -6.47 -11.85 -0.59
N PRO A 52 -7.70 -12.24 -0.19
CA PRO A 52 -8.34 -11.73 1.02
C PRO A 52 -7.58 -12.07 2.32
N ALA A 53 -6.61 -13.00 2.28
CA ALA A 53 -5.74 -13.27 3.42
C ALA A 53 -4.66 -12.20 3.64
N ILE A 54 -4.41 -11.32 2.65
CA ILE A 54 -3.44 -10.22 2.78
C ILE A 54 -4.09 -9.07 3.57
N PRO A 55 -3.56 -8.70 4.75
CA PRO A 55 -4.11 -7.60 5.52
C PRO A 55 -3.86 -6.26 4.80
N VAL A 56 -4.86 -5.39 4.82
CA VAL A 56 -4.78 -4.05 4.23
C VAL A 56 -4.95 -3.01 5.33
N THR A 57 -4.06 -2.02 5.36
CA THR A 57 -4.20 -0.82 6.18
C THR A 57 -4.34 0.38 5.26
N VAL A 58 -5.44 1.12 5.41
CA VAL A 58 -5.67 2.34 4.62
C VAL A 58 -4.96 3.51 5.29
N LEU A 59 -4.07 4.16 4.55
CA LEU A 59 -3.45 5.41 4.97
C LEU A 59 -4.07 6.59 4.21
N GLY A 60 -4.54 7.60 4.94
CA GLY A 60 -4.83 8.92 4.39
C GLY A 60 -3.53 9.73 4.25
N VAL A 61 -3.56 11.01 4.65
CA VAL A 61 -2.35 11.86 4.69
C VAL A 61 -1.38 11.55 5.85
N GLY A 62 -1.62 10.47 6.59
CA GLY A 62 -0.75 10.04 7.70
C GLY A 62 -0.69 11.00 8.90
N SER A 63 -1.74 11.81 9.13
CA SER A 63 -1.78 12.81 10.21
C SER A 63 -2.11 12.23 11.60
N ASN A 64 -2.67 11.02 11.66
CA ASN A 64 -3.04 10.32 12.89
C ASN A 64 -2.81 8.82 12.74
N LEU A 65 -1.58 8.47 12.39
CA LEU A 65 -1.09 7.11 12.31
C LEU A 65 0.03 6.92 13.32
#